data_AF-A0A6V8NU08-F1
#
_entry.id   AF-A0A6V8NU08-F1
#
_cell.length_a   1.000
_cell.length_b   1.000
_cell.length_c   1.000
_cell.angle_alpha   90.00
_cell.angle_beta   90.00
_cell.angle_gamma   90.00
#
_symmetry.space_group_name_H-M   'P 1'
#
loop_
_entity.id
_entity.type
_entity.pdbx_description
1 polymer ?
#
loop_
_entity_poly.entity_id
_entity_poly.type
_entity_poly.pdbx_seq_one_letter_code
_entity_poly.pdbx_strand_id
1 'polypeptide(L)'
;MKLENLEVCNLCGSDELSFIEDNNICQCKKCGYVFDNPRPTWNEIMSYYSQSDKYDSWLEEVEERDLLWKRRLRLVKRYKRSGDLLDVGTGIGQ
;
A
#
# COMPACT_ATOMS: atom_id res chain seq x y z
N MET A 1 6.50 15.78 -9.50
CA MET A 1 5.63 15.07 -8.55
C MET A 1 4.93 16.10 -7.67
N LYS A 2 3.61 16.23 -7.78
CA LYS A 2 2.80 17.07 -6.88
C LYS A 2 2.62 16.39 -5.53
N LEU A 3 2.75 17.17 -4.46
CA LEU A 3 2.65 16.70 -3.08
C LEU A 3 1.50 17.40 -2.34
N GLU A 4 0.95 16.75 -1.33
CA GLU A 4 -0.03 17.29 -0.39
C GLU A 4 0.46 17.07 1.05
N ASN A 5 0.18 18.06 1.92
CA ASN A 5 0.35 17.92 3.36
C ASN A 5 -0.96 17.45 3.99
N LEU A 6 -0.87 16.55 4.95
CA LEU A 6 -1.98 16.16 5.79
C LEU A 6 -1.95 16.93 7.11
N GLU A 7 -3.05 17.59 7.41
CA GLU A 7 -3.27 18.30 8.68
C GLU A 7 -3.83 17.37 9.77
N VAL A 8 -4.31 16.18 9.38
CA VAL A 8 -4.89 15.17 10.29
C VAL A 8 -4.38 13.77 9.96
N CYS A 9 -4.33 12.91 10.98
CA CYS A 9 -4.01 11.50 10.85
C CYS A 9 -5.06 10.79 9.99
N ASN A 10 -4.64 10.20 8.88
CA ASN A 10 -5.48 9.43 7.97
C ASN A 10 -5.97 8.09 8.54
N LEU A 11 -5.56 7.70 9.76
CA LEU A 11 -6.05 6.52 10.45
C LEU A 11 -7.10 6.86 11.53
N CYS A 12 -6.81 7.83 12.41
CA CYS A 12 -7.67 8.14 13.57
C CYS A 12 -8.30 9.54 13.56
N GLY A 13 -7.96 10.38 12.58
CA GLY A 13 -8.52 11.73 12.41
C GLY A 13 -8.00 12.81 13.37
N SER A 14 -7.04 12.49 14.25
CA SER A 14 -6.43 13.48 15.15
C SER A 14 -5.47 14.41 14.39
N ASP A 15 -5.44 15.67 14.78
CA ASP A 15 -4.51 16.73 14.35
C ASP A 15 -3.21 16.78 15.18
N GLU A 16 -3.06 15.90 16.18
CA GLU A 16 -1.86 15.81 17.02
C GLU A 16 -0.73 15.11 16.26
N LEU A 17 -0.12 15.85 15.34
CA LEU A 17 0.92 15.37 14.42
C LEU A 17 2.29 15.90 14.82
N SER A 18 3.31 15.06 14.69
CA SER A 18 4.71 15.43 14.90
C SER A 18 5.61 14.85 13.83
N PHE A 19 6.53 15.65 13.30
CA PHE A 19 7.55 15.14 12.39
C PHE A 19 8.60 14.33 13.15
N ILE A 20 8.94 13.16 12.61
CA ILE A 20 10.04 12.33 13.08
C ILE A 20 11.26 12.71 12.23
N GLU A 21 12.21 13.42 12.83
CA GLU A 21 13.48 13.87 12.21
C GLU A 21 13.28 14.89 11.06
N ASP A 22 14.38 15.28 10.39
CA ASP A 22 14.37 16.14 9.19
C ASP A 22 13.86 15.42 7.91
N ASN A 23 13.16 14.30 8.09
CA ASN A 23 12.58 13.51 7.01
C ASN A 23 11.10 13.87 6.84
N ASN A 24 10.54 13.58 5.67
CA ASN A 24 9.10 13.74 5.38
C ASN A 24 8.24 12.67 6.10
N ILE A 25 8.58 12.32 7.35
CA ILE A 25 7.91 11.30 8.15
C ILE A 25 7.17 11.98 9.29
N CYS A 26 5.89 11.67 9.43
CA CYS A 26 5.04 12.17 10.48
C CYS A 26 4.51 11.03 11.34
N GLN A 27 4.34 11.28 12.64
CA GLN A 27 3.70 10.39 13.60
C GLN A 27 2.54 11.09 14.28
N CYS A 28 1.40 10.41 14.34
CA CYS A 28 0.28 10.82 15.17
C CYS A 28 0.56 10.51 16.64
N LYS A 29 0.50 11.52 17.52
CA LYS A 29 0.71 11.36 18.96
C LYS A 29 -0.44 10.63 19.66
N LYS A 30 -1.64 10.62 19.08
CA LYS A 30 -2.82 9.95 19.63
C LYS A 30 -2.82 8.43 19.41
N CYS A 31 -2.56 7.96 18.19
CA CYS A 31 -2.62 6.53 17.84
C CYS A 31 -1.26 5.89 17.53
N GLY A 32 -0.19 6.67 17.43
CA GLY A 32 1.16 6.19 17.11
C GLY A 32 1.38 5.85 15.64
N TYR A 33 0.39 6.02 14.77
CA TYR A 33 0.51 5.75 13.34
C TYR A 33 1.55 6.67 12.69
N VAL A 34 2.42 6.08 11.88
CA VAL A 34 3.52 6.76 11.17
C VAL A 34 3.25 6.73 9.67
N PHE A 35 3.41 7.88 9.01
CA PHE A 35 3.10 8.04 7.58
C PHE A 35 3.95 9.16 6.95
N ASP A 36 4.11 9.10 5.63
CA ASP A 36 4.78 10.15 4.87
C ASP A 36 3.94 11.44 4.87
N ASN A 37 4.56 12.57 5.17
CA ASN A 37 3.98 13.89 5.08
C ASN A 37 5.09 14.90 4.75
N PRO A 38 5.02 15.66 3.65
CA PRO A 38 4.01 15.58 2.61
C PRO A 38 4.08 14.26 1.80
N ARG A 39 2.94 13.85 1.22
CA ARG A 39 2.82 12.66 0.37
C ARG A 39 2.43 13.02 -1.07
N PRO A 40 2.65 12.15 -2.07
CA PRO A 40 2.16 12.38 -3.42
C PRO A 40 0.64 12.56 -3.45
N THR A 41 0.16 13.51 -4.25
CA THR A 41 -1.29 13.69 -4.43
C THR A 41 -1.91 12.43 -5.04
N TRP A 42 -3.20 12.23 -4.82
CA TRP A 42 -3.93 11.09 -5.39
C TRP A 42 -3.76 10.94 -6.91
N ASN A 43 -3.75 12.06 -7.65
CA ASN A 43 -3.53 12.06 -9.10
C ASN A 43 -2.14 11.57 -9.49
N GLU A 44 -1.11 11.89 -8.70
CA GLU A 44 0.26 11.42 -8.94
C GLU A 44 0.37 9.91 -8.66
N ILE A 45 -0.25 9.44 -7.57
CA ILE A 45 -0.32 8.01 -7.24
C ILE A 45 -1.01 7.24 -8.38
N MET A 46 -2.19 7.70 -8.80
CA MET A 46 -2.93 7.08 -9.91
C MET A 46 -2.13 7.07 -11.21
N SER A 47 -1.54 8.21 -11.57
CA SER A 47 -0.72 8.34 -12.77
C SER A 47 0.46 7.37 -12.76
N TYR A 48 1.16 7.27 -11.63
CA TYR A 48 2.29 6.36 -11.47
C TYR A 48 1.91 4.89 -11.66
N TYR A 49 0.81 4.42 -11.03
CA TYR A 49 0.38 3.02 -11.13
C TYR A 49 -0.35 2.68 -12.44
N SER A 50 -0.77 3.67 -13.23
CA SER A 50 -1.44 3.47 -14.52
C SER A 50 -0.46 3.36 -15.71
N GLN A 51 0.84 3.52 -15.48
CA GLN A 51 1.85 3.38 -16.51
C GLN A 51 2.00 1.90 -16.92
N SER A 52 2.03 1.64 -18.23
CA SER A 52 1.97 0.29 -18.81
C SER A 52 3.20 -0.56 -18.52
N ASP A 53 4.35 0.07 -18.33
CA ASP A 53 5.65 -0.55 -18.11
C ASP A 53 5.92 -0.93 -16.64
N LYS A 54 5.03 -0.53 -15.71
CA LYS A 54 5.23 -0.74 -14.26
C LYS A 54 5.27 -2.20 -13.85
N TYR A 55 4.68 -3.06 -14.67
CA TYR A 55 4.55 -4.48 -14.37
C TYR A 55 5.43 -5.34 -15.28
N ASP A 56 6.22 -4.75 -16.19
CA ASP A 56 7.04 -5.51 -17.14
C ASP A 56 8.09 -6.35 -16.42
N SER A 57 8.80 -5.76 -15.44
CA SER A 57 9.74 -6.51 -14.57
C SER A 57 9.04 -7.50 -13.64
N TRP A 58 7.76 -7.27 -13.32
CA TRP A 58 6.95 -8.20 -12.54
C TRP A 58 6.54 -9.43 -13.35
N LEU A 59 6.43 -9.32 -14.68
CA LEU A 59 6.07 -10.40 -15.58
C LEU A 59 7.24 -11.39 -15.82
N GLU A 60 8.49 -10.93 -15.67
CA GLU A 60 9.69 -11.75 -15.89
C GLU A 60 9.91 -12.80 -14.79
N GLU A 61 9.37 -12.61 -13.58
CA GLU A 61 9.57 -13.49 -12.40
C GLU A 61 8.29 -14.20 -11.93
N VAL A 62 7.28 -14.32 -12.81
CA VAL A 62 5.95 -14.89 -12.50
C VAL A 62 6.06 -16.29 -11.89
N GLU A 63 6.91 -17.16 -12.44
CA GLU A 63 7.03 -18.55 -11.97
C GLU A 63 7.59 -18.69 -10.55
N GLU A 64 8.51 -17.81 -10.13
CA GLU A 64 9.10 -17.87 -8.78
C GLU A 64 8.08 -17.48 -7.70
N ARG A 65 7.10 -16.65 -8.06
CA ARG A 65 6.06 -16.14 -7.14
C ARG A 65 4.91 -17.12 -6.95
N ASP A 66 4.82 -18.14 -7.80
CA ASP A 66 3.79 -19.18 -7.72
C ASP A 66 3.84 -19.95 -6.39
N LEU A 67 5.04 -20.15 -5.84
CA LEU A 67 5.24 -20.76 -4.52
C LEU A 67 4.74 -19.86 -3.38
N LEU A 68 4.95 -18.54 -3.49
CA LEU A 68 4.45 -17.55 -2.54
C LEU A 68 2.92 -17.58 -2.49
N TRP A 69 2.27 -17.58 -3.66
CA TRP A 69 0.81 -17.61 -3.78
C TRP A 69 0.21 -18.89 -3.22
N LYS A 70 0.78 -20.06 -3.55
CA LYS A 70 0.36 -21.35 -2.96
C LYS A 70 0.49 -21.36 -1.43
N ARG A 71 1.50 -20.69 -0.86
CA ARG A 71 1.64 -20.56 0.60
C ARG A 71 0.58 -19.63 1.20
N ARG A 72 0.30 -18.48 0.58
CA ARG A 72 -0.75 -17.54 1.03
C ARG A 72 -2.14 -18.17 0.94
N LEU A 73 -2.47 -18.85 -0.16
CA LEU A 73 -3.75 -19.54 -0.32
C LEU A 73 -3.94 -20.65 0.73
N ARG A 74 -2.89 -21.40 1.08
CA ARG A 74 -2.95 -22.38 2.17
C ARG A 74 -3.25 -21.75 3.53
N LEU A 75 -2.82 -20.52 3.77
CA LEU A 75 -3.16 -19.78 5.00
C LEU A 75 -4.64 -19.39 5.01
N VAL A 76 -5.14 -18.80 3.92
CA VAL A 76 -6.56 -18.41 3.78
C VAL A 76 -7.49 -19.61 3.93
N LYS A 77 -7.14 -20.76 3.31
CA LYS A 77 -7.91 -22.00 3.35
C LYS A 77 -8.10 -22.60 4.75
N ARG A 78 -7.32 -22.16 5.75
CA ARG A 78 -7.52 -22.54 7.16
C ARG A 78 -8.78 -21.90 7.75
N TYR A 79 -9.13 -20.71 7.27
CA TYR A 79 -10.27 -19.92 7.77
C TYR A 79 -11.51 -20.09 6.88
N LYS A 80 -11.34 -20.22 5.56
CA LYS A 80 -12.45 -20.40 4.62
C LYS A 80 -12.05 -21.34 3.48
N ARG A 81 -12.78 -22.45 3.35
CA ARG A 81 -12.45 -23.50 2.36
C ARG A 81 -12.84 -23.12 0.92
N SER A 82 -13.93 -22.36 0.74
CA SER A 82 -14.49 -22.01 -0.57
C SER A 82 -15.33 -20.72 -0.51
N GLY A 83 -15.59 -20.13 -1.68
CA GLY A 83 -16.35 -18.89 -1.87
C GLY A 83 -15.52 -17.81 -2.57
N ASP A 84 -16.07 -16.60 -2.64
CA ASP A 84 -15.41 -15.48 -3.31
C ASP A 84 -14.24 -14.91 -2.48
N LEU A 85 -13.18 -14.50 -3.19
CA LEU A 85 -12.00 -13.85 -2.64
C LEU A 85 -11.87 -12.45 -3.23
N LEU A 86 -11.90 -11.43 -2.38
CA LEU A 86 -11.54 -10.06 -2.76
C LEU A 86 -10.05 -9.86 -2.49
N ASP A 87 -9.28 -9.57 -3.55
CA ASP A 87 -7.89 -9.15 -3.45
C ASP A 87 -7.78 -7.64 -3.73
N VAL A 88 -7.27 -6.89 -2.75
CA VAL A 88 -7.16 -5.42 -2.83
C VAL A 88 -5.71 -5.05 -3.10
N GLY A 89 -5.46 -4.34 -4.21
CA GLY A 89 -4.10 -4.00 -4.62
C GLY A 89 -3.37 -5.14 -5.32
N THR A 90 -4.10 -6.02 -6.03
CA THR A 90 -3.57 -7.23 -6.67
C THR A 90 -2.63 -6.99 -7.87
N GLY A 91 -2.34 -5.74 -8.24
CA GLY A 91 -1.56 -5.41 -9.44
C GLY A 91 -2.20 -6.01 -10.68
N ILE A 92 -1.46 -6.89 -11.37
CA ILE A 92 -1.92 -7.60 -12.59
C ILE A 92 -2.87 -8.78 -12.32
N GLY A 93 -3.08 -9.19 -11.07
CA GLY A 93 -4.00 -10.29 -10.74
C GLY A 93 -3.47 -11.70 -11.07
N GLN A 94 -2.15 -11.90 -10.93
CA GLN A 94 -1.47 -13.19 -11.14
C GLN A 94 -2.02 -14.31 -10.23
#